data_AF-A0A7C7RCG8-F1
#
_entry.id   AF-A0A7C7RCG8-F1
#
_cell.length_a   1.000
_cell.length_b   1.000
_cell.length_c   1.000
_cell.angle_alpha   90.00
_cell.angle_beta   90.00
_cell.angle_gamma   90.00
#
_symmetry.space_group_name_H-M   'P 1'
#
loop_
_entity.id
_entity.type
_entity.pdbx_description
1 polymer ?
#
loop_
_entity_poly.entity_id
_entity_poly.type
_entity_poly.pdbx_seq_one_letter_code
_entity_poly.pdbx_strand_id
1 'polypeptide(L)' 'MLTSRAIAEFHEYLSSGRWEEDFGYRTPDGQGEMLDLVESLFELCELADTVLTRRLYQQMGGHLGKKGILPVD' A
#
# COMPACT_ATOMS: atom_id res chain seq x y z
N MET A 1 -10.69 -3.23 12.31
CA MET A 1 -9.66 -4.02 11.59
C MET A 1 -10.13 -4.16 10.15
N LEU A 2 -9.27 -3.94 9.17
CA LEU A 2 -9.60 -4.13 7.75
C LEU A 2 -9.85 -5.62 7.47
N THR A 3 -10.91 -5.95 6.72
CA THR A 3 -11.27 -7.34 6.41
C THR A 3 -11.00 -7.65 4.94
N SER A 4 -10.72 -8.92 4.61
CA SER A 4 -10.55 -9.35 3.22
C SER A 4 -11.77 -9.06 2.36
N ARG A 5 -12.98 -9.14 2.94
CA ARG A 5 -14.22 -8.78 2.27
C ARG A 5 -14.25 -7.30 1.90
N ALA A 6 -13.94 -6.41 2.84
CA ALA A 6 -13.91 -4.96 2.58
C ALA A 6 -12.87 -4.60 1.50
N ILE A 7 -11.71 -5.26 1.49
CA ILE A 7 -10.69 -5.07 0.44
C ILE A 7 -11.24 -5.51 -0.92
N ALA A 8 -11.91 -6.66 -0.99
CA ALA A 8 -12.47 -7.18 -2.24
C ALA A 8 -13.59 -6.27 -2.78
N GLU A 9 -14.50 -5.81 -1.91
CA GLU A 9 -15.57 -4.88 -2.27
C GLU A 9 -14.99 -3.55 -2.77
N PHE A 10 -13.94 -3.03 -2.12
CA PHE A 10 -13.29 -1.80 -2.54
C PHE A 10 -12.50 -1.96 -3.85
N HIS A 11 -11.83 -3.09 -4.05
CA HIS A 11 -11.21 -3.42 -5.32
C HIS A 11 -12.23 -3.49 -6.47
N GLU A 12 -13.40 -4.09 -6.24
CA GLU A 12 -14.48 -4.09 -7.21
C GLU A 12 -14.98 -2.66 -7.48
N TYR A 13 -15.16 -1.85 -6.44
CA TYR A 13 -15.54 -0.45 -6.58
C TYR A 13 -14.59 0.32 -7.50
N LEU A 14 -13.28 0.25 -7.25
CA LEU A 14 -12.26 0.90 -8.07
C LEU A 14 -12.18 0.35 -9.51
N SER A 15 -12.35 -0.96 -9.70
CA SER A 15 -12.22 -1.57 -11.04
C SER A 15 -13.49 -1.50 -11.89
N SER A 16 -14.64 -1.17 -11.27
CA SER A 16 -15.94 -1.13 -11.93
C SER A 16 -16.26 0.17 -12.69
N GLY A 17 -15.46 1.22 -12.55
CA GLY A 17 -15.76 2.55 -13.08
C GLY A 17 -16.71 3.39 -12.20
N ARG A 18 -17.27 2.81 -11.13
CA ARG A 18 -18.17 3.51 -10.21
C ARG A 18 -17.48 4.65 -9.45
N TRP A 19 -16.18 4.54 -9.20
CA TRP A 19 -15.42 5.60 -8.54
C TRP A 19 -15.39 6.88 -9.38
N GLU A 20 -15.13 6.77 -10.68
CA GLU A 20 -15.09 7.88 -11.62
C GLU A 20 -16.45 8.54 -11.79
N GLU A 21 -17.51 7.73 -11.85
CA GLU A 21 -18.90 8.21 -11.85
C GLU A 21 -19.18 9.02 -10.59
N ASP A 22 -18.97 8.44 -9.40
CA ASP A 22 -19.20 9.11 -8.12
C ASP A 22 -18.39 10.40 -8.00
N PHE A 23 -17.13 10.39 -8.41
CA PHE A 23 -16.23 11.54 -8.38
C PHE A 23 -16.79 12.71 -9.22
N GLY A 24 -17.34 12.41 -10.40
CA GLY A 24 -17.95 13.40 -11.30
C GLY A 24 -19.20 14.09 -10.75
N TYR A 25 -19.91 13.46 -9.81
CA TYR A 25 -21.12 14.01 -9.19
C TYR A 25 -20.87 14.74 -7.86
N ARG A 26 -19.65 14.68 -7.31
CA ARG A 26 -19.32 15.30 -6.03
C ARG A 26 -19.05 16.80 -6.14
N THR A 27 -19.21 17.50 -5.02
CA THR A 27 -18.69 18.87 -4.84
C THR A 27 -17.16 18.85 -4.80
N PRO A 28 -16.48 19.99 -5.02
CA PRO A 28 -15.02 20.06 -4.93
C PRO A 28 -14.46 19.53 -3.60
N ASP A 29 -15.08 19.87 -2.47
CA ASP A 29 -14.66 19.35 -1.15
C ASP A 29 -14.81 17.82 -1.09
N GLY A 30 -15.92 17.28 -1.58
CA GLY A 30 -16.16 15.83 -1.62
C GLY A 30 -15.23 15.10 -2.59
N GLN A 31 -14.80 15.75 -3.67
CA GLN A 31 -13.75 15.24 -4.54
C GLN A 31 -12.41 15.17 -3.81
N GLY A 32 -12.07 16.21 -3.03
CA GLY A 32 -10.90 16.22 -2.15
C GLY A 32 -10.90 15.03 -1.20
N GLU A 33 -11.99 14.82 -0.46
CA GLU A 33 -12.14 13.67 0.45
C GLU A 33 -11.96 12.32 -0.26
N MET A 34 -12.46 12.17 -1.49
CA MET A 34 -12.28 10.94 -2.26
C MET A 34 -10.82 10.73 -2.69
N LEU A 35 -10.09 11.79 -3.03
CA LEU A 35 -8.67 11.71 -3.37
C LEU A 35 -7.83 11.39 -2.14
N ASP A 36 -8.09 12.05 -1.00
CA ASP A 36 -7.41 11.79 0.28
C ASP A 36 -7.57 10.32 0.71
N LEU A 37 -8.74 9.73 0.46
CA LEU A 37 -8.98 8.31 0.73
C LEU A 37 -8.07 7.41 -0.13
N VAL A 38 -7.93 7.71 -1.42
CA VAL A 38 -7.06 6.94 -2.33
C VAL A 38 -5.59 7.13 -1.98
N GLU A 39 -5.17 8.35 -1.60
CA GLU A 39 -3.82 8.64 -1.11
C GLU A 39 -3.49 7.83 0.15
N SER A 40 -4.40 7.82 1.13
CA SER A 40 -4.27 7.03 2.36
C SER A 40 -4.10 5.53 2.08
N LEU A 41 -4.71 5.02 0.99
CA LEU A 41 -4.55 3.63 0.59
C LEU A 41 -3.18 3.34 -0.01
N PHE A 42 -2.60 4.28 -0.77
CA PHE A 42 -1.22 4.13 -1.24
C PHE A 42 -0.24 4.06 -0.08
N GLU A 43 -0.36 4.95 0.90
CA GLU A 43 0.47 4.91 2.12
C GLU A 43 0.32 3.57 2.86
N LEU A 44 -0.91 3.06 2.96
CA LEU A 44 -1.17 1.75 3.58
C LEU A 44 -0.52 0.60 2.81
N CYS A 45 -0.54 0.63 1.48
CA CYS A 45 0.12 -0.36 0.63
C CYS A 45 1.64 -0.33 0.79
N GLU A 46 2.26 0.85 0.87
CA GLU A 46 3.70 1.00 1.14
C GLU A 46 4.09 0.43 2.53
N LEU A 47 3.26 0.70 3.53
CA LEU A 47 3.45 0.13 4.86
C LEU A 47 3.31 -1.40 4.85
N ALA A 48 2.30 -1.93 4.14
CA ALA A 48 2.10 -3.36 3.98
C ALA A 48 3.30 -4.03 3.28
N ASP A 49 3.83 -3.42 2.21
CA ASP A 49 5.03 -3.90 1.53
C ASP A 49 6.25 -3.90 2.46
N THR A 50 6.43 -2.83 3.24
CA THR A 50 7.50 -2.77 4.25
C THR A 50 7.40 -3.91 5.27
N VAL A 51 6.18 -4.22 5.72
CA VAL A 51 5.92 -5.33 6.66
C VAL A 51 6.23 -6.68 6.00
N LEU A 52 5.78 -6.91 4.77
CA LEU A 52 6.04 -8.14 4.01
C LEU A 52 7.53 -8.31 3.76
N THR A 53 8.20 -7.27 3.28
CA THR A 53 9.63 -7.23 3.04
C THR A 53 10.41 -7.58 4.31
N ARG A 54 10.13 -6.94 5.44
CA ARG A 54 10.76 -7.27 6.74
C ARG A 54 10.52 -8.73 7.13
N ARG A 55 9.30 -9.23 6.95
CA ARG A 55 8.93 -10.61 7.29
C ARG A 55 9.69 -11.63 6.43
N LEU A 56 9.77 -11.39 5.12
CA LEU A 56 10.49 -12.23 4.18
C LEU A 56 12.00 -12.18 4.42
N TYR A 57 12.59 -11.01 4.70
CA TYR A 57 14.00 -10.87 5.08
C TYR A 57 14.34 -11.65 6.36
N GLN A 58 13.46 -11.63 7.36
CA GLN A 58 13.62 -12.42 8.58
C GLN A 58 13.57 -13.92 8.29
N GLN A 59 12.71 -14.37 7.37
CA GLN A 59 12.62 -15.77 6.96
C GLN A 59 13.82 -16.24 6.12
N MET A 60 14.45 -15.35 5.36
CA MET A 60 15.63 -15.66 4.55
C MET A 60 16.97 -15.56 5.32
N GLY A 61 16.96 -15.35 6.63
CA GLY A 61 18.16 -15.51 7.48
C GLY A 61 19.22 -14.41 7.29
N GLY A 62 18.84 -13.14 7.13
CA GLY A 62 19.71 -12.00 7.42
C GLY A 62 21.12 -12.00 6.78
N HIS A 63 21.25 -12.37 5.50
CA HIS A 63 22.50 -12.19 4.74
C HIS A 63 22.45 -10.90 3.90
N LEU A 64 22.54 -9.76 4.56
CA LEU A 64 23.32 -8.64 4.02
C LEU A 64 24.65 -8.65 4.78
N GLY A 65 25.58 -9.46 4.28
CA GLY A 65 26.98 -9.32 4.65
C GLY A 65 27.36 -7.85 4.47
N LYS A 66 27.82 -7.23 5.55
CA LYS A 66 28.39 -5.88 5.54
C LYS A 66 29.35 -5.79 4.35
N LYS A 67 29.00 -4.96 3.38
CA LYS A 67 29.89 -4.64 2.27
C LYS A 67 31.09 -3.89 2.83
N GLY A 68 32.25 -4.55 2.83
CA GLY A 68 33.58 -3.93 2.90
C GLY A 68 34.07 -3.56 4.29
N ILE A 69 34.93 -4.40 4.87
CA ILE A 69 36.37 -4.14 5.09
C ILE A 69 36.96 -5.53 5.32
N LEU A 70 37.71 -6.04 4.34
CA LEU A 70 38.55 -7.23 4.54
C LEU A 70 39.73 -6.82 5.43
N PRO A 71 40.12 -7.61 6.45
CA PRO A 71 41.44 -7.47 7.03
C PRO A 71 42.45 -7.94 5.98
N VAL A 72 43.43 -7.09 5.69
CA VAL A 72 44.62 -7.47 4.94
C VAL A 72 45.62 -7.92 5.99
N ASP A 73 46.09 -9.17 5.90
CA ASP A 73 47.26 -9.66 6.65
C ASP A 73 48.53 -8.89 6.26
#